data_AF-A0A5M7QR03-F1
#
_entry.id   AF-A0A5M7QR03-F1
#
_cell.length_a   1.000
_cell.length_b   1.000
_cell.length_c   1.000
_cell.angle_alpha   90.00
_cell.angle_beta   90.00
_cell.angle_gamma   90.00
#
_symmetry.space_group_name_H-M   'P 1'
#
loop_
_entity.id
_entity.type
_entity.pdbx_description
1 polymer ?
#
loop_
_entity_poly.entity_id
_entity_poly.type
_entity_poly.pdbx_seq_one_letter_code
_entity_poly.pdbx_strand_id
1 'polypeptide(L)'
;MFDMPLSYSAKTVQGLYEVLHTFNLNGARCHVIYDGKATRAAVIEAKSSVKGGEMRHQVLAVLEMERVARINTTLRIKSFWADPDGEQSECGVVEADRLAKALYETLTARKRITLVGL
;
A
#
# COMPACT_ATOMS: atom_id res chain seq x y z
N MET A 1 4.72 -7.29 22.84
CA MET A 1 5.41 -7.67 21.59
C MET A 1 5.67 -6.36 20.88
N PHE A 2 6.91 -6.00 20.56
CA PHE A 2 7.17 -4.74 19.84
C PHE A 2 6.74 -4.96 18.37
N ASP A 3 5.48 -4.65 18.08
CA ASP A 3 4.97 -4.52 16.72
C ASP A 3 5.66 -3.31 16.08
N MET A 4 6.84 -3.53 15.51
CA MET A 4 7.47 -2.52 14.68
C MET A 4 6.54 -2.33 13.48
N PRO A 5 5.97 -1.13 13.29
CA PRO A 5 4.96 -0.97 12.26
C PRO A 5 5.62 -1.16 10.90
N LEU A 6 4.87 -1.78 9.98
CA LEU A 6 5.39 -2.14 8.67
C LEU A 6 5.95 -0.90 7.98
N SER A 7 7.18 -1.02 7.47
CA SER A 7 7.84 0.03 6.72
C SER A 7 8.63 -0.58 5.57
N TYR A 8 8.68 0.10 4.44
CA TYR A 8 9.50 -0.29 3.30
C TYR A 8 10.69 0.64 3.17
N SER A 9 11.87 0.12 2.86
CA SER A 9 13.00 1.00 2.56
C SER A 9 12.73 1.78 1.27
N ALA A 10 13.23 3.02 1.21
CA ALA A 10 13.13 3.85 0.02
C ALA A 10 13.72 3.15 -1.21
N LYS A 11 14.80 2.38 -1.02
CA LYS A 11 15.44 1.58 -2.06
C LYS A 11 14.50 0.48 -2.59
N THR A 12 13.79 -0.24 -1.71
CA THR A 12 12.82 -1.25 -2.11
C THR A 12 11.65 -0.64 -2.87
N VAL A 13 11.11 0.49 -2.39
CA VAL A 13 10.02 1.19 -3.08
C VAL A 13 10.45 1.61 -4.49
N GLN A 14 11.62 2.24 -4.63
CA GLN A 14 12.12 2.66 -5.95
C GLN A 14 12.47 1.51 -6.89
N GLY A 15 12.93 0.38 -6.36
CA GLY A 15 13.42 -0.74 -7.16
C GLY A 15 12.34 -1.73 -7.60
N LEU A 16 11.30 -1.94 -6.78
CA LEU A 16 10.30 -3.00 -7.00
C LEU A 16 8.89 -2.48 -7.27
N TYR A 17 8.58 -1.26 -6.81
CA TYR A 17 7.23 -0.74 -6.88
C TYR A 17 7.11 0.43 -7.84
N GLU A 18 5.97 0.49 -8.52
CA GLU A 18 5.54 1.65 -9.27
C GLU A 18 4.59 2.50 -8.42
N VAL A 19 4.83 3.81 -8.34
CA VAL A 19 3.91 4.77 -7.70
C VAL A 19 2.77 5.05 -8.67
N LEU A 20 1.57 4.55 -8.36
CA LEU A 20 0.39 4.67 -9.22
C LEU A 20 -0.42 5.94 -8.99
N HIS A 21 -0.45 6.39 -7.73
CA HIS A 21 -1.22 7.56 -7.34
C HIS A 21 -0.61 8.22 -6.11
N THR A 22 -0.80 9.52 -5.99
CA THR A 22 -0.40 10.31 -4.83
C THR A 22 -1.60 11.12 -4.39
N PHE A 23 -1.94 11.04 -3.11
CA PHE A 23 -3.07 11.72 -2.51
C PHE A 23 -2.72 12.17 -1.10
N ASN A 24 -3.55 13.03 -0.51
CA ASN A 24 -3.35 13.47 0.86
C ASN A 24 -4.36 12.79 1.79
N LEU A 25 -3.87 12.27 2.90
CA LEU A 25 -4.67 11.74 4.02
C LEU A 25 -4.36 12.57 5.25
N ASN A 26 -5.38 13.19 5.84
CA ASN A 26 -5.26 14.01 7.05
C ASN A 26 -4.14 15.07 6.98
N GLY A 27 -3.91 15.63 5.77
CA GLY A 27 -2.86 16.63 5.51
C GLY A 27 -1.48 16.05 5.20
N ALA A 28 -1.24 14.76 5.43
CA ALA A 28 -0.02 14.08 5.05
C ALA A 28 -0.13 13.49 3.63
N ARG A 29 0.99 13.48 2.91
CA ARG A 29 1.05 12.98 1.53
C ARG A 29 1.31 11.48 1.54
N CYS A 30 0.52 10.73 0.79
CA CYS A 30 0.62 9.28 0.65
C CYS A 30 0.78 8.87 -0.81
N HIS A 31 1.46 7.73 -1.01
CA HIS A 31 1.60 7.08 -2.31
C HIS A 31 0.87 5.74 -2.30
N VAL A 32 0.13 5.49 -3.37
CA VAL A 32 -0.30 4.13 -3.72
C VAL A 32 0.80 3.53 -4.58
N ILE A 33 1.37 2.42 -4.12
CA ILE A 33 2.45 1.71 -4.79
C ILE A 33 1.99 0.31 -5.21
N TYR A 34 2.54 -0.20 -6.31
CA TYR A 34 2.18 -1.51 -6.86
C TYR A 34 3.38 -2.26 -7.42
N ASP A 35 3.52 -3.53 -7.04
CA ASP A 35 4.43 -4.51 -7.62
C ASP A 35 3.62 -5.51 -8.44
N GLY A 36 3.73 -5.42 -9.77
CA GLY A 36 3.02 -6.30 -10.69
C GLY A 36 3.57 -7.72 -10.81
N LYS A 37 4.81 -7.97 -10.35
CA LYS A 37 5.42 -9.30 -10.30
C LYS A 37 4.92 -10.05 -9.07
N ALA A 38 4.95 -9.41 -7.91
CA ALA A 38 4.47 -9.98 -6.65
C ALA A 38 2.94 -9.88 -6.47
N THR A 39 2.24 -9.19 -7.40
CA THR A 39 0.81 -8.87 -7.30
C THR A 39 0.44 -8.31 -5.93
N ARG A 40 1.19 -7.29 -5.51
CA ARG A 40 1.01 -6.61 -4.23
C ARG A 40 0.84 -5.12 -4.45
N ALA A 41 -0.10 -4.50 -3.74
CA ALA A 41 -0.24 -3.06 -3.66
C ALA A 41 -0.13 -2.61 -2.20
N ALA A 42 0.29 -1.37 -1.98
CA ALA A 42 0.33 -0.79 -0.65
C ALA A 42 0.08 0.71 -0.69
N VAL A 43 -0.39 1.24 0.44
CA VAL A 43 -0.40 2.69 0.71
C VAL A 43 0.74 2.98 1.65
N ILE A 44 1.62 3.89 1.27
CA ILE A 44 2.74 4.34 2.08
C ILE A 44 2.72 5.85 2.26
N GLU A 45 3.34 6.34 3.31
CA GLU A 45 3.65 7.77 3.41
C GLU A 45 4.70 8.16 2.39
N ALA A 46 4.49 9.32 1.74
CA ALA A 46 5.43 9.86 0.78
C ALA A 46 6.71 10.33 1.46
N LYS A 47 6.60 10.85 2.67
CA LYS A 47 7.75 11.20 3.50
C LYS A 47 8.40 9.92 4.01
N SER A 48 9.71 9.83 3.83
CA SER A 48 10.51 8.78 4.46
C SER A 48 11.20 9.33 5.71
N SER A 49 11.40 8.47 6.69
CA SER A 49 12.11 8.75 7.93
C SER A 49 13.24 7.75 8.14
N VAL A 50 14.29 8.14 8.87
CA VAL A 50 15.38 7.23 9.21
C VAL A 50 14.89 6.31 10.33
N LYS A 51 14.69 5.02 10.01
CA LYS A 51 14.37 3.96 10.98
C LYS A 51 15.46 2.89 10.89
N GLY A 52 16.18 2.66 11.99
CA GLY A 52 17.27 1.67 12.03
C GLY A 52 18.46 2.00 11.11
N GLY A 53 18.73 3.28 10.86
CA GLY A 53 19.84 3.73 9.99
C GLY A 53 19.54 3.72 8.49
N GLU A 54 18.32 3.34 8.09
CA GLU A 54 17.88 3.34 6.68
C GLU A 54 16.70 4.29 6.48
N MET A 55 16.63 4.93 5.32
CA MET A 55 15.46 5.72 4.91
C MET A 55 14.30 4.79 4.56
N ARG A 56 13.20 4.89 5.31
CA ARG A 56 12.02 4.03 5.18
C ARG A 56 10.73 4.83 5.09
N HIS A 57 9.82 4.35 4.26
CA HIS A 57 8.44 4.83 4.15
C HIS A 57 7.57 4.01 5.10
N GLN A 58 6.75 4.71 5.89
CA GLN A 58 5.75 4.08 6.75
C GLN A 58 4.65 3.46 5.87
N VAL A 59 4.25 2.22 6.15
CA VAL A 59 3.19 1.53 5.43
C VAL A 59 1.89 1.69 6.21
N LEU A 60 0.86 2.17 5.54
CA LEU A 60 -0.48 2.40 6.12
C LEU A 60 -1.43 1.25 5.78
N ALA A 61 -1.27 0.65 4.60
CA ALA A 61 -2.02 -0.54 4.22
C ALA A 61 -1.26 -1.38 3.21
N VAL A 62 -1.51 -2.69 3.23
CA VAL A 62 -1.00 -3.66 2.27
C VAL A 62 -2.16 -4.51 1.76
N LEU A 63 -2.22 -4.64 0.45
CA LEU A 63 -3.14 -5.51 -0.27
C LEU A 63 -2.32 -6.57 -1.01
N GLU A 64 -2.43 -7.82 -0.56
CA GLU A 64 -1.87 -8.96 -1.26
C GLU A 64 -2.91 -9.59 -2.17
N MET A 65 -2.48 -9.90 -3.39
CA MET A 65 -3.36 -10.49 -4.38
C MET A 65 -2.70 -11.69 -5.03
N GLU A 66 -3.52 -12.52 -5.65
CA GLU A 66 -3.09 -13.64 -6.47
C GLU A 66 -3.74 -13.59 -7.86
N ARG A 67 -3.00 -14.04 -8.88
CA ARG A 67 -3.52 -14.11 -10.26
C ARG A 67 -4.53 -15.24 -10.36
N VAL A 68 -5.70 -14.95 -10.91
CA VAL A 68 -6.65 -15.99 -11.30
C VAL A 68 -6.25 -16.49 -12.68
N ALA A 69 -5.84 -17.77 -12.76
CA ALA A 69 -5.18 -18.40 -13.92
C ALA A 69 -5.93 -18.34 -15.27
N ARG A 70 -7.13 -17.77 -15.32
CA ARG A 70 -7.93 -17.64 -16.55
C ARG A 70 -8.09 -16.19 -17.03
N ILE A 71 -7.78 -15.18 -16.23
CA ILE A 71 -7.98 -13.77 -16.58
C ILE A 71 -6.81 -12.93 -16.07
N ASN A 72 -5.91 -12.52 -16.98
CA ASN A 72 -4.68 -11.79 -16.65
C ASN A 72 -4.89 -10.43 -15.95
N THR A 73 -6.08 -9.85 -16.10
CA THR A 73 -6.48 -8.55 -15.52
C THR A 73 -7.30 -8.69 -14.25
N THR A 74 -7.65 -9.91 -13.83
CA THR A 74 -8.40 -10.17 -12.61
C THR A 74 -7.48 -10.74 -11.54
N LEU A 75 -7.37 -10.03 -10.44
CA LEU A 75 -6.61 -10.47 -9.28
C LEU A 75 -7.58 -10.75 -8.13
N ARG A 76 -7.37 -11.87 -7.44
CA ARG A 76 -8.14 -12.21 -6.25
C ARG A 76 -7.45 -11.62 -5.03
N ILE A 77 -8.22 -10.99 -4.14
CA ILE A 77 -7.71 -10.52 -2.85
C ILE A 77 -7.35 -11.74 -2.00
N LYS A 78 -6.09 -11.81 -1.57
CA LYS A 78 -5.59 -12.87 -0.68
C LYS A 78 -5.63 -12.41 0.77
N SER A 79 -5.16 -11.19 1.03
CA SER A 79 -5.16 -10.58 2.35
C SER A 79 -5.15 -9.07 2.24
N PHE A 80 -5.73 -8.41 3.24
CA PHE A 80 -5.67 -6.97 3.40
C PHE A 80 -5.28 -6.67 4.85
N TRP A 81 -4.28 -5.81 5.02
CA TRP A 81 -3.83 -5.31 6.30
C TRP A 81 -3.79 -3.79 6.24
N ALA A 82 -4.23 -3.13 7.31
CA ALA A 82 -4.10 -1.70 7.51
C ALA A 82 -3.55 -1.45 8.92
N ASP A 83 -2.74 -0.40 9.06
CA ASP A 83 -2.21 0.03 10.35
C ASP A 83 -3.39 0.48 11.25
N PRO A 84 -3.71 -0.26 12.32
CA PRO A 84 -4.92 -0.01 13.10
C PRO A 84 -4.77 1.18 14.05
N ASP A 85 -3.55 1.47 14.48
CA ASP A 85 -3.30 2.41 15.57
C ASP A 85 -2.84 3.77 15.03
N GLY A 86 -2.21 3.82 13.85
CA GLY A 86 -1.80 5.07 13.20
C GLY A 86 -0.85 5.95 14.04
N GLU A 87 -0.42 5.47 15.22
CA GLU A 87 0.32 6.23 16.23
C GLU A 87 1.70 6.66 15.73
N GLN A 88 2.27 5.93 14.78
CA GLN A 88 3.56 6.25 14.16
C GLN A 88 3.42 6.86 12.75
N SER A 89 2.20 7.11 12.30
CA SER A 89 1.90 7.73 11.01
C SER A 89 1.66 9.23 11.16
N GLU A 90 2.23 10.04 10.27
CA GLU A 90 1.86 11.45 10.11
C GLU A 90 0.39 11.63 9.68
N CYS A 91 -0.25 10.59 9.11
CA CYS A 91 -1.70 10.59 8.86
C CYS A 91 -2.53 10.37 10.13
N GLY A 92 -1.95 9.92 11.24
CA GLY A 92 -2.68 9.47 12.43
C GLY A 92 -3.56 8.25 12.14
N VAL A 93 -4.63 8.09 12.92
CA VAL A 93 -5.62 7.02 12.73
C VAL A 93 -6.37 7.23 11.41
N VAL A 94 -6.27 6.28 10.49
CA VAL A 94 -7.00 6.28 9.21
C VAL A 94 -7.87 5.03 9.14
N GLU A 95 -9.13 5.20 8.78
CA GLU A 95 -10.06 4.08 8.59
C GLU A 95 -9.55 3.13 7.49
N ALA A 96 -9.50 1.84 7.83
CA ALA A 96 -9.06 0.78 6.93
C ALA A 96 -9.86 0.77 5.61
N ASP A 97 -11.16 1.06 5.67
CA ASP A 97 -12.06 1.15 4.51
C ASP A 97 -11.64 2.24 3.51
N ARG A 98 -11.13 3.38 4.01
CA ARG A 98 -10.65 4.47 3.14
C ARG A 98 -9.38 4.06 2.41
N LEU A 99 -8.48 3.33 3.06
CA LEU A 99 -7.25 2.82 2.47
C LEU A 99 -7.55 1.71 1.45
N ALA A 100 -8.45 0.78 1.78
CA ALA A 100 -8.91 -0.26 0.89
C ALA A 100 -9.54 0.32 -0.38
N LYS A 101 -10.43 1.31 -0.23
CA LYS A 101 -11.05 2.02 -1.35
C LYS A 101 -10.01 2.71 -2.23
N ALA A 102 -9.04 3.42 -1.65
CA ALA A 102 -7.98 4.09 -2.40
C ALA A 102 -7.13 3.09 -3.23
N LEU A 103 -6.80 1.93 -2.66
CA LEU A 103 -6.10 0.86 -3.36
C LEU A 103 -6.93 0.33 -4.52
N TYR A 104 -8.20 -0.01 -4.26
CA TYR A 104 -9.11 -0.55 -5.27
C TYR A 104 -9.28 0.42 -6.45
N GLU A 105 -9.69 1.66 -6.17
CA GLU A 105 -9.93 2.68 -7.20
C GLU A 105 -8.67 2.96 -8.01
N THR A 106 -7.50 3.03 -7.35
CA THR A 106 -6.23 3.27 -8.04
C THR A 106 -5.84 2.12 -8.96
N LEU A 107 -5.94 0.88 -8.49
CA LEU A 107 -5.60 -0.30 -9.30
C LEU A 107 -6.54 -0.45 -10.50
N THR A 108 -7.84 -0.24 -10.30
CA THR A 108 -8.82 -0.26 -11.39
C THR A 108 -8.57 0.87 -12.40
N ALA A 109 -8.38 2.11 -11.93
CA ALA A 109 -8.20 3.26 -12.81
C ALA A 109 -6.84 3.26 -13.56
N ARG A 110 -5.75 2.90 -12.87
CA ARG A 110 -4.38 3.04 -13.40
C ARG A 110 -3.88 1.76 -14.07
N LYS A 111 -4.27 0.58 -13.57
CA LYS A 111 -3.80 -0.72 -14.09
C LYS A 111 -4.87 -1.51 -14.82
N ARG A 112 -6.13 -1.05 -14.85
CA ARG A 112 -7.28 -1.81 -15.38
C ARG A 112 -7.39 -3.19 -14.74
N ILE A 113 -6.99 -3.28 -13.47
CA ILE A 113 -7.10 -4.51 -12.68
C ILE A 113 -8.50 -4.55 -12.07
N THR A 114 -9.16 -5.70 -12.23
CA THR A 114 -10.39 -6.01 -11.51
C THR A 114 -10.02 -6.83 -10.28
N LEU A 115 -10.35 -6.32 -9.10
CA LEU A 115 -10.16 -7.06 -7.85
C LEU A 115 -11.42 -7.86 -7.55
N VAL A 116 -11.25 -9.12 -7.19
CA VAL A 116 -12.35 -10.02 -6.83
C VAL A 116 -12.11 -10.69 -5.49
N GLY A 117 -13.20 -10.95 -4.77
CA GLY A 117 -13.18 -11.60 -3.47
C GLY A 117 -12.98 -10.63 -2.31
N LEU A 118 -13.73 -10.89 -1.25
CA LEU A 118 -13.55 -10.52 0.16
C LEU A 118 -14.46 -11.49 0.94
#